data_AF-A0A955ZK87-F1
#
_entry.id   AF-A0A955ZK87-F1
#
_cell.length_a   1.000
_cell.length_b   1.000
_cell.length_c   1.000
_cell.angle_alpha   90.00
_cell.angle_beta   90.00
_cell.angle_gamma   90.00
#
_symmetry.space_group_name_H-M   'P 1'
#
loop_
_entity.id
_entity.type
_entity.pdbx_description
1 polymer ?
#
loop_
_entity_poly.entity_id
_entity_poly.type
_entity_poly.pdbx_seq_one_letter_code
_entity_poly.pdbx_strand_id
1 'polypeptide(L)'
;MLGFRRVRFRGRGPLRLFVNALFVAEGHRGQGVGSALLAEAVRRATSELFVYTDLRGWYEARGFAFVERDAESGSVLLRCAPS
;
A
#
# COMPACT_ATOMS: atom_id res chain seq x y z
N MET A 1 10.96 -7.12 -2.56
CA MET A 1 9.80 -7.98 -2.27
C MET A 1 8.57 -7.10 -2.04
N LEU A 2 7.42 -7.53 -2.55
CA LEU A 2 6.12 -6.95 -2.26
C LEU A 2 5.17 -8.07 -1.81
N GLY A 3 4.61 -7.95 -0.61
CA GLY A 3 3.72 -8.92 -0.01
C GLY A 3 2.30 -8.35 0.16
N PHE A 4 1.30 -9.23 0.00
CA PHE A 4 -0.11 -8.86 0.11
C PHE A 4 -0.82 -9.67 1.18
N ARG A 5 -1.88 -9.10 1.73
CA ARG A 5 -2.79 -9.80 2.64
C ARG A 5 -4.23 -9.39 2.36
N ARG A 6 -5.16 -10.36 2.37
CA ARG A 6 -6.59 -10.07 2.41
C ARG A 6 -7.07 -10.04 3.85
N VAL A 7 -7.63 -8.91 4.29
CA VAL A 7 -8.13 -8.75 5.67
C VAL A 7 -9.50 -8.08 5.68
N ARG A 8 -10.32 -8.42 6.68
CA ARG A 8 -11.52 -7.65 6.99
C ARG A 8 -11.10 -6.39 7.72
N PHE A 9 -11.38 -5.25 7.11
CA PHE A 9 -11.05 -3.98 7.72
C PHE A 9 -11.88 -3.76 8.99
N ARG A 10 -11.22 -3.56 10.14
CA ARG A 10 -11.85 -3.50 11.47
C ARG A 10 -12.80 -4.68 11.77
N GLY A 11 -12.50 -5.87 11.23
CA GLY A 11 -13.31 -7.07 11.41
C GLY A 11 -14.67 -7.06 10.70
N ARG A 12 -14.98 -6.05 9.90
CA ARG A 12 -16.28 -5.89 9.21
C ARG A 12 -16.11 -5.83 7.69
N GLY A 13 -17.21 -6.07 6.97
CA GLY A 13 -17.30 -5.90 5.51
C GLY A 13 -16.55 -6.96 4.69
N PRO A 14 -16.44 -6.74 3.36
CA PRO A 14 -15.73 -7.64 2.46
C PRO A 14 -14.22 -7.64 2.75
N LEU A 15 -13.54 -8.72 2.35
CA LEU A 15 -12.09 -8.79 2.40
C LEU A 15 -11.49 -7.72 1.48
N ARG A 16 -10.58 -6.90 2.02
CA ARG A 16 -9.83 -5.89 1.28
C ARG A 16 -8.39 -6.36 1.06
N LEU A 17 -7.81 -5.98 -0.07
CA LEU A 17 -6.44 -6.34 -0.42
C LEU A 17 -5.47 -5.28 0.09
N PHE A 18 -4.60 -5.67 1.02
CA PHE A 18 -3.58 -4.80 1.60
C PHE A 18 -2.20 -5.11 1.05
N VAL A 19 -1.43 -4.07 0.76
CA VAL A 19 0.03 -4.13 0.73
C VAL A 19 0.51 -4.31 2.17
N ASN A 20 0.99 -5.50 2.48
CA ASN A 20 1.41 -5.86 3.83
C ASN A 20 2.90 -5.56 4.07
N ALA A 21 3.72 -5.65 3.01
CA ALA A 21 5.14 -5.34 3.08
C ALA A 21 5.66 -4.90 1.71
N LEU A 22 6.34 -3.77 1.64
CA LEU A 22 7.18 -3.39 0.50
C LEU A 22 8.60 -3.20 1.00
N PHE A 23 9.51 -4.06 0.54
CA PHE A 23 10.91 -4.06 0.98
C PHE A 23 11.85 -4.08 -0.21
N VAL A 24 12.87 -3.21 -0.17
CA VAL A 24 13.97 -3.17 -1.13
C VAL A 24 15.27 -3.35 -0.37
N ALA A 25 16.03 -4.38 -0.75
CA ALA A 25 17.34 -4.67 -0.19
C ALA A 25 18.29 -3.47 -0.39
N GLU A 26 19.17 -3.23 0.57
CA GLU A 26 19.98 -2.01 0.63
C GLU A 26 20.76 -1.73 -0.65
N GLY A 27 21.46 -2.73 -1.21
CA GLY A 27 22.21 -2.61 -2.46
C GLY A 27 21.37 -2.32 -3.72
N HIS A 28 20.05 -2.30 -3.61
CA HIS A 28 19.11 -2.00 -4.70
C HIS A 28 18.28 -0.73 -4.44
N ARG A 29 18.54 0.00 -3.34
CA ARG A 29 17.87 1.27 -3.05
C ARG A 29 18.36 2.36 -4.00
N GLY A 30 17.55 3.40 -4.21
CA GLY A 30 17.85 4.49 -5.15
C GLY A 30 17.62 4.14 -6.64
N GLN A 31 17.42 2.86 -6.98
CA GLN A 31 17.25 2.41 -8.38
C GLN A 31 15.78 2.35 -8.84
N GLY A 32 14.84 2.90 -8.05
CA GLY A 32 13.41 2.91 -8.40
C GLY A 32 12.67 1.57 -8.25
N VAL A 33 13.34 0.49 -7.80
CA VAL A 33 12.75 -0.86 -7.64
C VAL A 33 11.44 -0.86 -6.85
N GLY A 34 11.38 -0.13 -5.73
CA GLY A 34 10.17 -0.05 -4.91
C GLY A 34 8.98 0.58 -5.64
N SER A 35 9.24 1.62 -6.43
CA SER A 35 8.21 2.27 -7.26
C SER A 35 7.73 1.33 -8.35
N ALA A 36 8.65 0.62 -9.03
CA ALA A 36 8.31 -0.33 -10.08
C ALA A 36 7.45 -1.49 -9.57
N LEU A 37 7.80 -2.05 -8.41
CA LEU A 37 7.02 -3.10 -7.75
C LEU A 37 5.61 -2.62 -7.40
N LEU A 38 5.48 -1.42 -6.84
CA LEU A 38 4.18 -0.86 -6.48
C LEU A 38 3.33 -0.55 -7.73
N ALA A 39 3.92 0.05 -8.77
CA ALA A 39 3.22 0.36 -10.00
C ALA A 39 2.67 -0.91 -10.67
N GLU A 40 3.48 -1.97 -10.72
CA GLU A 40 3.04 -3.26 -11.27
C GLU A 40 1.92 -3.89 -10.43
N ALA A 41 1.97 -3.73 -9.10
CA ALA A 41 0.90 -4.19 -8.23
C ALA A 41 -0.41 -3.45 -8.46
N VAL A 42 -0.37 -2.12 -8.57
CA VAL A 42 -1.55 -1.29 -8.87
C VAL A 42 -2.14 -1.69 -10.22
N ARG A 43 -1.29 -1.87 -11.24
CA ARG A 43 -1.71 -2.27 -12.59
C ARG A 43 -2.36 -3.66 -12.63
N ARG A 44 -1.91 -4.60 -11.79
CA ARG A 44 -2.46 -5.98 -11.74
C ARG A 44 -3.63 -6.13 -10.78
N ALA A 45 -3.89 -5.14 -9.92
CA ALA A 45 -4.96 -5.24 -8.95
C ALA A 45 -6.32 -5.21 -9.66
N THR A 46 -7.20 -6.14 -9.34
CA THR A 46 -8.59 -6.16 -9.82
C THR A 46 -9.56 -5.52 -8.82
N SER A 47 -9.02 -4.97 -7.73
CA SER A 47 -9.75 -4.36 -6.63
C SER A 47 -8.91 -3.22 -6.05
N GLU A 48 -9.53 -2.34 -5.27
CA GLU A 48 -8.79 -1.33 -4.52
C GLU A 48 -7.69 -1.97 -3.65
N LEU A 49 -6.51 -1.33 -3.67
CA LEU A 49 -5.39 -1.67 -2.81
C LEU A 49 -5.35 -0.73 -1.61
N PHE A 50 -5.05 -1.28 -0.45
CA PHE A 50 -4.93 -0.54 0.81
C PHE A 50 -3.53 -0.68 1.39
N VAL A 51 -3.05 0.31 2.13
CA VAL A 51 -1.75 0.25 2.81
C VAL A 51 -1.79 1.06 4.11
N TYR A 52 -1.26 0.49 5.18
CA TYR A 52 -0.89 1.23 6.38
C TYR A 52 0.57 1.65 6.27
N THR A 53 0.85 2.93 6.47
CA THR A 53 2.22 3.43 6.29
C THR A 53 2.47 4.72 7.06
N ASP A 54 3.75 4.94 7.39
CA ASP A 54 4.25 6.22 7.86
C ASP A 54 4.85 7.06 6.71
N LEU A 55 4.95 6.48 5.50
CA LEU A 55 5.52 7.11 4.30
C LEU A 55 4.46 7.79 3.44
N ARG A 56 3.53 8.53 4.07
CA ARG A 56 2.34 9.10 3.40
C ARG A 56 2.65 9.79 2.07
N GLY A 57 3.57 10.76 2.08
CA GLY A 57 3.87 11.57 0.89
C GLY A 57 4.44 10.74 -0.27
N TRP A 58 5.14 9.63 0.02
CA TRP A 58 5.67 8.76 -1.02
C TRP A 58 4.56 7.99 -1.76
N TYR A 59 3.53 7.53 -1.04
CA TYR A 59 2.38 6.85 -1.63
C TYR A 59 1.41 7.81 -2.31
N GLU A 60 1.15 8.99 -1.73
CA GLU A 60 0.28 10.01 -2.36
C GLU A 60 0.82 10.47 -3.71
N ALA A 61 2.14 10.67 -3.83
CA ALA A 61 2.81 10.95 -5.10
C ALA A 61 2.65 9.84 -6.17
N ARG A 62 2.08 8.69 -5.80
CA ARG A 62 1.85 7.51 -6.65
C ARG A 62 0.36 7.16 -6.78
N GLY A 63 -0.53 8.12 -6.52
CA GLY A 63 -1.98 7.97 -6.75
C GLY A 63 -2.73 7.27 -5.62
N PHE A 64 -2.11 7.12 -4.44
CA PHE A 64 -2.84 6.69 -3.25
C PHE A 64 -3.54 7.88 -2.61
N ALA A 65 -4.79 7.70 -2.22
CA ALA A 65 -5.60 8.69 -1.51
C ALA A 65 -5.68 8.34 -0.02
N PHE A 66 -5.63 9.37 0.83
CA PHE A 66 -5.86 9.25 2.26
C PHE A 66 -7.26 8.73 2.57
N VAL A 67 -7.35 7.84 3.56
CA VAL A 67 -8.62 7.33 4.09
C VAL A 67 -8.79 7.77 5.54
N GLU A 68 -7.90 7.33 6.42
CA GLU A 68 -7.92 7.68 7.84
C GLU A 68 -6.55 7.52 8.49
N ARG A 69 -6.41 8.03 9.71
CA ARG A 69 -5.26 7.78 10.58
C ARG A 69 -5.63 6.71 11.59
N ASP A 70 -4.74 5.73 11.77
CA ASP A 70 -4.86 4.78 12.87
C ASP A 70 -4.51 5.46 14.19
N ALA A 71 -5.41 5.40 15.16
CA ALA A 71 -5.23 6.02 16.46
C ALA A 71 -4.22 5.24 17.32
N GLU A 72 -4.06 3.93 17.08
CA GLU A 72 -3.18 3.08 17.88
C GLU A 72 -1.73 3.15 17.39
N SER A 73 -1.51 2.94 16.09
CA SER A 73 -0.15 2.95 15.52
C SER A 73 0.34 4.35 15.11
N GLY A 74 -0.57 5.31 14.94
CA GLY A 74 -0.28 6.62 14.36
C GLY A 74 -0.07 6.62 12.84
N SER A 75 0.03 5.45 12.21
CA SER A 75 0.17 5.30 10.76
C SER A 75 -1.09 5.76 10.02
N VAL A 76 -0.96 6.05 8.73
CA VAL A 76 -2.12 6.38 7.89
C VAL A 76 -2.55 5.20 7.03
N LEU A 77 -3.86 5.02 6.90
CA LEU A 77 -4.45 4.17 5.89
C LEU A 77 -4.60 4.97 4.60
N LEU A 78 -4.00 4.46 3.53
CA LEU A 78 -4.18 4.97 2.18
C LEU A 78 -4.83 3.90 1.29
N ARG A 79 -5.52 4.33 0.24
CA ARG A 79 -6.10 3.46 -0.79
C ARG A 79 -5.71 3.89 -2.19
N CYS A 80 -5.62 2.95 -3.12
CA CYS A 80 -5.46 3.21 -4.54
C CYS A 80 -6.48 2.37 -5.31
N ALA A 81 -7.25 3.02 -6.18
CA ALA A 81 -8.08 2.30 -7.13
C ALA A 81 -7.20 1.77 -8.28
N PRO A 82 -7.48 0.58 -8.80
CA PRO A 82 -6.81 0.11 -10.01
C PRO A 82 -7.07 1.08 -11.17
N SER A 83 -6.07 1.22 -12.04
CA SER A 83 -6.12 2.07 -13.23
C SER A 83 -6.99 1.47 -14.32
#